data_AF-A0A9P5NM24-F1
#
_entry.id   AF-A0A9P5NM24-F1
#
_cell.length_a   1.000
_cell.length_b   1.000
_cell.length_c   1.000
_cell.angle_alpha   90.00
_cell.angle_beta   90.00
_cell.angle_gamma   90.00
#
_symmetry.space_group_name_H-M   'P 1'
#
loop_
_entity.id
_entity.type
_entity.pdbx_description
1 polymer ?
#
loop_
_entity_poly.entity_id
_entity_poly.type
_entity_poly.pdbx_seq_one_letter_code
_entity_poly.pdbx_strand_id
1 'polypeptide(L)'
;MIPRISLTPSNNTQTAFHFKRRQFPVRLAFALSINKAQGQSVRYVGINISVPVFAHGQLYVALSHATCKQNVKILLLDNADVRATKNIVYPEVLL
;
A
#
# COMPACT_ATOMS: atom_id res chain seq x y z
N MET A 1 8.62 28.37 -4.52
CA MET A 1 9.61 27.32 -4.16
C MET A 1 8.95 26.30 -3.25
N ILE A 2 9.21 25.00 -3.41
CA ILE A 2 8.68 23.94 -2.52
C ILE A 2 9.64 23.78 -1.32
N PRO A 3 9.16 23.73 -0.06
CA PRO A 3 10.02 23.56 1.11
C PRO A 3 10.63 22.14 1.19
N ARG A 4 11.88 22.03 1.69
CA ARG A 4 12.55 20.73 1.92
C ARG A 4 12.40 20.31 3.38
N ILE A 5 12.03 19.05 3.62
CA ILE A 5 11.96 18.46 4.96
C ILE A 5 13.25 17.72 5.25
N SER A 6 13.80 17.88 6.46
CA SER A 6 14.92 17.08 6.97
C SER A 6 14.42 16.11 8.02
N LEU A 7 14.63 14.81 7.81
CA LEU A 7 14.31 13.76 8.76
C LEU A 7 15.61 13.23 9.37
N THR A 8 15.72 13.32 10.69
CA THR A 8 16.79 12.71 11.48
C THR A 8 16.12 11.67 12.39
N PRO A 9 16.52 10.39 12.37
CA PRO A 9 15.99 9.39 13.29
C PRO A 9 16.36 9.77 14.73
N SER A 10 15.51 9.43 15.69
CA SER A 10 15.73 9.73 17.10
C SER A 10 16.99 9.05 17.64
N ASN A 11 17.59 9.65 18.67
CA ASN A 11 18.87 9.26 19.29
C ASN A 11 18.90 7.85 19.92
N ASN A 12 17.85 7.04 19.73
CA ASN A 12 17.69 5.73 20.35
C ASN A 12 18.25 4.57 19.50
N THR A 13 19.10 4.89 18.53
CA THR A 13 19.83 3.92 17.72
C THR A 13 21.29 3.93 18.18
N GLN A 14 21.81 2.78 18.61
CA GLN A 14 23.22 2.54 19.00
C GLN A 14 24.16 2.68 17.78
N THR A 15 24.14 3.82 17.12
CA THR A 15 24.98 4.11 15.95
C THR A 15 25.83 5.33 16.24
N ALA A 16 27.13 5.25 15.93
CA ALA A 16 28.11 6.29 16.24
C ALA A 16 27.91 7.62 15.47
N PHE A 17 26.92 7.70 14.56
CA PHE A 17 26.64 8.88 13.75
C PHE A 17 25.16 8.98 13.39
N HIS A 18 24.69 10.23 13.22
CA HIS A 18 23.30 10.53 12.91
C HIS A 18 23.07 10.65 11.39
N PHE A 19 22.10 9.90 10.86
CA PHE A 19 21.69 10.04 9.47
C PHE A 19 20.65 11.15 9.31
N LYS A 20 20.86 12.07 8.37
CA LYS A 20 19.87 13.12 8.04
C LYS A 20 19.43 13.00 6.58
N ARG A 21 18.14 12.77 6.34
CA ARG A 21 17.55 12.75 4.98
C ARG A 21 16.86 14.07 4.69
N ARG A 22 17.39 14.84 3.72
CA ARG A 22 16.75 16.06 3.22
C ARG A 22 16.13 15.82 1.85
N GLN A 23 14.82 15.96 1.73
CA GLN A 23 14.08 15.73 0.48
C GLN A 23 12.89 16.69 0.35
N PHE A 24 12.39 16.86 -0.87
CA PHE A 24 11.09 17.49 -1.06
C PHE A 24 9.97 16.53 -0.62
N PRO A 25 8.88 17.02 -0.01
CA PRO A 25 7.75 16.20 0.42
C PRO A 25 6.80 15.87 -0.74
N VAL A 26 7.37 15.44 -1.87
CA VAL A 26 6.62 15.07 -3.07
C VAL A 26 7.06 13.69 -3.53
N ARG A 27 6.09 12.89 -3.96
CA ARG A 27 6.28 11.55 -4.53
C ARG A 27 5.32 11.39 -5.69
N LEU A 28 5.77 10.68 -6.73
CA LEU A 28 4.86 10.21 -7.78
C LEU A 28 3.84 9.26 -7.11
N ALA A 29 2.55 9.51 -7.34
CA ALA A 29 1.46 8.82 -6.65
C ALA A 29 0.39 8.28 -7.61
N PHE A 30 0.71 8.13 -8.90
CA PHE A 30 -0.21 7.54 -9.87
C PHE A 30 -0.51 6.06 -9.54
N ALA A 31 0.52 5.34 -9.08
CA ALA A 31 0.40 4.00 -8.52
C ALA A 31 1.06 3.97 -7.14
N LEU A 32 0.36 3.40 -6.16
CA LEU A 32 0.83 3.22 -4.80
C LEU A 32 0.76 1.74 -4.44
N SER A 33 1.70 1.26 -3.63
CA SER A 33 1.54 -0.07 -3.04
C SER A 33 0.40 -0.03 -2.01
N ILE A 34 -0.27 -1.18 -1.82
CA ILE A 34 -1.40 -1.31 -0.89
C ILE A 34 -1.05 -0.77 0.50
N ASN A 35 0.13 -1.14 1.02
CA ASN A 35 0.60 -0.68 2.34
C ASN A 35 0.83 0.85 2.40
N LYS A 36 1.13 1.51 1.28
CA LYS A 36 1.29 2.97 1.22
C LYS A 36 -0.04 3.71 1.04
N ALA A 37 -1.03 3.04 0.48
CA ALA A 37 -2.40 3.55 0.34
C ALA A 37 -3.24 3.38 1.62
N GLN A 38 -2.76 2.61 2.61
CA GLN A 38 -3.45 2.40 3.88
C GLN A 38 -3.80 3.74 4.56
N GLY A 39 -5.06 3.88 4.98
CA GLY A 39 -5.60 5.10 5.59
C GLY A 39 -6.01 6.20 4.61
N GLN A 40 -5.92 5.97 3.29
CA GLN A 40 -6.39 6.93 2.27
C GLN A 40 -7.74 6.50 1.69
N SER A 41 -8.60 7.47 1.40
CA SER A 41 -9.85 7.25 0.67
C SER A 41 -9.70 7.73 -0.77
N VAL A 42 -9.94 6.85 -1.74
CA VAL A 42 -9.81 7.15 -3.18
C VAL A 42 -11.14 6.93 -3.89
N ARG A 43 -11.53 7.89 -4.73
CA ARG A 43 -12.82 7.84 -5.43
C ARG A 43 -12.85 6.78 -6.54
N TYR A 44 -11.73 6.60 -7.22
CA TYR A 44 -11.53 5.61 -8.28
C TYR A 44 -10.24 4.84 -7.99
N VAL A 45 -10.28 3.52 -8.08
CA VAL A 45 -9.13 2.67 -7.78
C VAL A 45 -8.99 1.53 -8.79
N GLY A 46 -7.78 1.40 -9.32
CA GLY A 46 -7.34 0.21 -10.04
C GLY A 46 -6.48 -0.64 -9.12
N ILE A 47 -6.89 -1.87 -8.85
CA ILE A 47 -6.15 -2.82 -8.01
C ILE A 47 -5.50 -3.85 -8.94
N ASN A 48 -4.17 -3.82 -9.01
CA ASN A 48 -3.41 -4.82 -9.75
C ASN A 48 -3.05 -6.00 -8.83
N ILE A 49 -3.64 -7.16 -9.10
CA ILE A 49 -3.39 -8.43 -8.40
C ILE A 49 -2.89 -9.49 -9.39
N SER A 50 -2.12 -9.06 -10.40
CA SER A 50 -1.44 -10.00 -11.31
C SER A 50 -0.48 -10.91 -10.54
N VAL A 51 0.12 -10.39 -9.47
CA VAL A 51 0.82 -11.20 -8.46
C VAL A 51 -0.14 -11.40 -7.29
N PRO A 52 -0.36 -12.65 -6.82
CA PRO A 52 -1.24 -12.92 -5.69
C PRO A 52 -0.85 -12.14 -4.44
N VAL A 53 -1.86 -11.71 -3.67
CA VAL A 53 -1.63 -11.16 -2.32
C VAL A 53 -0.92 -12.19 -1.44
N PHE A 54 -0.03 -11.74 -0.58
CA PHE A 54 0.81 -12.63 0.25
C PHE A 54 0.64 -12.41 1.76
N ALA A 55 -0.04 -11.33 2.16
CA ALA A 55 -0.21 -10.96 3.56
C ALA A 55 -1.68 -10.97 4.01
N HIS A 56 -1.87 -11.18 5.31
CA HIS A 56 -3.17 -11.10 5.96
C HIS A 56 -3.85 -9.76 5.71
N GLY A 57 -5.13 -9.81 5.34
CA GLY A 57 -5.95 -8.62 5.21
C GLY A 57 -5.53 -7.69 4.06
N GLN A 58 -4.49 -8.01 3.28
CA GLN A 58 -3.98 -7.14 2.22
C GLN A 58 -5.03 -6.90 1.12
N LEU A 59 -5.76 -7.94 0.74
CA LEU A 59 -6.87 -7.83 -0.22
C LEU A 59 -8.02 -7.00 0.34
N TYR A 60 -8.35 -7.21 1.62
CA TYR A 60 -9.38 -6.45 2.31
C TYR A 60 -9.02 -4.97 2.38
N VAL A 61 -7.79 -4.65 2.80
CA VAL A 61 -7.27 -3.27 2.84
C VAL A 61 -7.43 -2.63 1.46
N ALA A 62 -6.94 -3.28 0.40
CA ALA A 62 -7.05 -2.76 -0.97
C ALA A 62 -8.50 -2.45 -1.40
N LEU A 63 -9.45 -3.33 -1.09
CA LEU A 63 -10.86 -3.15 -1.45
C LEU A 63 -11.58 -2.12 -0.56
N SER A 64 -11.23 -2.05 0.72
CA SER A 64 -11.84 -1.14 1.70
C SER A 64 -11.59 0.35 1.38
N HIS A 65 -10.56 0.66 0.60
CA HIS A 65 -10.26 2.01 0.15
C HIS A 65 -11.25 2.56 -0.89
N ALA A 66 -12.01 1.69 -1.54
CA ALA A 66 -13.02 2.09 -2.50
C ALA A 66 -14.34 2.43 -1.81
N THR A 67 -14.84 3.64 -2.09
CA THR A 67 -16.14 4.07 -1.56
C THR A 67 -17.32 3.43 -2.30
N CYS A 68 -17.10 2.93 -3.52
CA CYS A 68 -18.15 2.47 -4.41
C CYS A 68 -17.64 1.35 -5.33
N LYS A 69 -18.38 0.23 -5.41
CA LYS A 69 -17.99 -0.95 -6.22
C LYS A 69 -17.77 -0.61 -7.70
N GLN A 70 -18.59 0.28 -8.26
CA GLN A 70 -18.53 0.71 -9.66
C GLN A 70 -17.20 1.40 -9.99
N ASN A 71 -16.52 1.96 -8.99
CA ASN A 71 -15.26 2.68 -9.17
C ASN A 71 -14.02 1.82 -8.91
N VAL A 72 -14.20 0.50 -8.73
CA VAL A 72 -13.12 -0.46 -8.54
C VAL A 72 -12.91 -1.24 -9.83
N LYS A 73 -11.68 -1.24 -10.33
CA LYS A 73 -11.24 -2.15 -11.38
C LYS A 73 -10.15 -3.06 -10.85
N ILE A 74 -10.29 -4.36 -11.06
CA ILE A 74 -9.30 -5.36 -10.63
C ILE A 74 -8.64 -5.93 -11.88
N LEU A 75 -7.31 -5.87 -11.92
CA LEU A 75 -6.50 -6.54 -12.92
C LEU A 75 -6.00 -7.87 -12.32
N LEU A 76 -6.33 -8.97 -13.01
CA LEU A 76 -5.91 -10.34 -12.69
C LEU A 76 -4.86 -10.80 -13.70
N LEU A 77 -4.15 -11.89 -13.39
CA LEU A 77 -3.17 -12.49 -14.30
C LEU A 77 -3.88 -13.04 -15.55
N ASP A 78 -3.42 -12.63 -16.74
CA ASP A 78 -4.05 -12.97 -18.03
C ASP A 78 -4.03 -14.48 -18.37
N ASN A 79 -3.09 -15.24 -17.80
CA ASN A 79 -2.89 -16.66 -18.11
C ASN A 79 -3.49 -17.61 -17.06
N ALA A 80 -4.33 -17.11 -16.15
CA ALA A 80 -5.00 -17.96 -15.18
C ALA A 80 -6.33 -18.47 -15.75
N ASP A 81 -6.49 -19.79 -15.89
CA ASP A 81 -7.79 -20.44 -16.16
C ASP A 81 -8.86 -20.04 -15.12
N VAL A 82 -8.40 -19.57 -13.96
CA VAL A 82 -9.25 -19.15 -12.83
C VAL A 82 -9.12 -17.64 -12.63
N ARG A 83 -10.21 -16.90 -12.85
CA ARG A 83 -10.34 -15.47 -12.54
C ARG A 83 -10.57 -15.21 -11.05
N ALA A 84 -9.71 -15.73 -10.19
CA ALA A 84 -9.79 -15.57 -8.75
C ALA A 84 -8.42 -15.41 -8.11
N THR A 85 -8.39 -14.78 -6.93
CA THR A 85 -7.21 -14.70 -6.07
C THR A 85 -7.54 -15.31 -4.71
N LYS A 86 -6.56 -15.98 -4.09
CA LYS A 86 -6.70 -16.50 -2.74
C LYS A 86 -6.77 -15.35 -1.73
N ASN A 87 -7.78 -15.33 -0.88
CA ASN A 87 -7.83 -14.42 0.26
C ASN A 87 -6.99 -15.01 1.41
N ILE A 88 -5.96 -14.30 1.86
CA ILE A 88 -5.12 -14.73 2.97
C ILE A 88 -5.66 -14.14 4.27
N VAL A 89 -6.15 -15.01 5.14
CA VAL A 89 -6.70 -14.69 6.46
C VAL A 89 -6.03 -15.61 7.48
N TYR A 90 -5.67 -15.03 8.62
CA TYR A 90 -4.99 -15.62 9.76
C TYR A 90 -6.00 -15.53 10.90
N PRO A 91 -6.74 -16.60 11.19
CA PRO A 91 -7.80 -16.58 12.20
C PRO A 91 -7.30 -16.18 13.59
N GLU A 92 -6.04 -16.46 13.91
CA GLU A 92 -5.36 -16.12 15.16
C GLU A 92 -5.31 -14.61 15.46
N VAL A 93 -5.51 -13.75 14.44
CA VAL A 93 -5.50 -12.27 14.58
C VAL A 93 -6.92 -11.71 14.74
N LEU A 94 -7.97 -12.53 14.59
CA LEU A 94 -9.37 -12.11 14.69
C LEU A 94 -9.95 -12.23 16.12
N LEU A 95 -9.09 -12.54 17.10
CA LEU A 95 -9.43 -12.73 18.52
C LEU A 95 -9.61 -11.40 19.27
#